data_AF-A0A925ZSE7-F1
#
_entry.id   AF-A0A925ZSE7-F1
#
_cell.length_a   1.000
_cell.length_b   1.000
_cell.length_c   1.000
_cell.angle_alpha   90.00
_cell.angle_beta   90.00
_cell.angle_gamma   90.00
#
_symmetry.space_group_name_H-M   'P 1'
#
loop_
_entity.id
_entity.type
_entity.pdbx_description
1 polymer ?
#
loop_
_entity_poly.entity_id
_entity_poly.type
_entity_poly.pdbx_seq_one_letter_code
_entity_poly.pdbx_strand_id
1 'polypeptide(L)'
;MNATVTPPSGPPGTTFSFAAYGFEPGEPVGIWLTAPNQATFGADLQADADASGSIANAEIGIKTDREFDEGVWSFNAQGVRSNRQAIGYFLISSSTSAAPGNPANLGTPIHDQLPAQGAALIIPVAGPGGTPFIFQGAGFRAGESVSVWISDAAQNSTPLPADQVIQEGSIVLAEFSSAGLADGVYTIVAQGDESDAVAAANFKLTNEFVAPPGTPRPPSVNGSVTPAEGGGNTVFQLRGQGFQPGETLQYWSTAPDGTYVLYPDQIQADSQGRIGYNPPLDLYGTGETLPGVYGFHFRGKAGGVRVDLYLTFTGT
;
A
#
# COMPACT_ATOMS: atom_id res chain seq x y z
N MET A 1 -20.31 -1.71 -6.03
CA MET A 1 -19.75 -0.40 -5.65
C MET A 1 -20.75 0.67 -6.05
N ASN A 2 -21.11 1.58 -5.15
CA ASN A 2 -22.15 2.59 -5.37
C ASN A 2 -21.60 4.03 -5.45
N ALA A 3 -20.29 4.19 -5.57
CA ALA A 3 -19.62 5.43 -5.93
C ALA A 3 -18.38 5.18 -6.80
N THR A 4 -17.94 6.18 -7.54
CA THR A 4 -16.75 6.13 -8.41
C THR A 4 -15.99 7.45 -8.34
N VAL A 5 -14.66 7.38 -8.46
CA VAL A 5 -13.79 8.56 -8.56
C VAL A 5 -12.97 8.50 -9.85
N THR A 6 -12.91 9.60 -10.59
CA THR A 6 -12.16 9.71 -11.85
C THR A 6 -11.27 10.97 -11.87
N PRO A 7 -9.96 10.85 -12.11
CA PRO A 7 -9.21 9.60 -12.13
C PRO A 7 -9.16 8.98 -10.72
N PRO A 8 -9.01 7.67 -10.58
CA PRO A 8 -8.80 7.02 -9.27
C PRO A 8 -7.47 7.34 -8.58
N SER A 9 -6.50 7.98 -9.26
CA SER A 9 -5.26 8.49 -8.66
C SER A 9 -4.68 9.67 -9.44
N GLY A 10 -3.85 10.47 -8.77
CA GLY A 10 -3.05 11.52 -9.41
C GLY A 10 -2.24 12.36 -8.40
N PRO A 11 -1.26 13.15 -8.87
CA PRO A 11 -0.47 14.02 -8.00
C PRO A 11 -1.27 15.23 -7.51
N PRO A 12 -0.76 15.94 -6.48
CA PRO A 12 -1.20 17.31 -6.17
C PRO A 12 -1.36 18.17 -7.43
N GLY A 13 -2.53 18.80 -7.60
CA GLY A 13 -2.92 19.53 -8.81
C GLY A 13 -3.93 18.79 -9.69
N THR A 14 -4.17 17.50 -9.42
CA THR A 14 -5.15 16.68 -10.14
C THR A 14 -6.57 17.05 -9.73
N THR A 15 -7.46 17.13 -10.72
CA THR A 15 -8.90 17.24 -10.49
C THR A 15 -9.51 15.85 -10.42
N PHE A 16 -10.12 15.53 -9.29
CA PHE A 16 -10.89 14.31 -9.06
C PHE A 16 -12.38 14.60 -9.18
N SER A 17 -13.08 13.86 -10.03
CA SER A 17 -14.53 13.92 -10.20
C SER A 17 -15.19 12.72 -9.52
N PHE A 18 -16.31 12.97 -8.85
CA PHE A 18 -17.01 12.00 -8.01
C PHE A 18 -18.41 11.71 -8.54
N ALA A 19 -18.81 10.45 -8.50
CA ALA A 19 -20.19 10.03 -8.72
C ALA A 19 -20.62 9.05 -7.63
N ALA A 20 -21.90 9.07 -7.29
CA ALA A 20 -22.52 8.09 -6.40
C ALA A 20 -23.96 7.77 -6.83
N TYR A 21 -24.44 6.61 -6.42
CA TYR A 21 -25.65 5.98 -6.90
C TYR A 21 -26.42 5.30 -5.76
N GLY A 22 -27.70 5.04 -6.03
CA GLY A 22 -28.55 4.25 -5.13
C GLY A 22 -29.34 5.10 -4.16
N PHE A 23 -29.47 6.41 -4.39
CA PHE A 23 -30.29 7.33 -3.60
C PHE A 23 -31.76 7.31 -4.04
N GLU A 24 -32.65 7.91 -3.25
CA GLU A 24 -34.01 8.22 -3.68
C GLU A 24 -34.01 9.35 -4.72
N PRO A 25 -34.84 9.28 -5.78
CA PRO A 25 -34.97 10.38 -6.72
C PRO A 25 -35.30 11.72 -6.05
N GLY A 26 -34.54 12.75 -6.43
CA GLY A 26 -34.65 14.12 -5.92
C GLY A 26 -34.25 14.30 -4.46
N GLU A 27 -33.55 13.34 -3.83
CA GLU A 27 -33.14 13.51 -2.43
C GLU A 27 -31.88 14.35 -2.29
N PRO A 28 -31.80 15.22 -1.28
CA PRO A 28 -30.56 15.88 -0.93
C PRO A 28 -29.53 14.84 -0.46
N VAL A 29 -28.30 14.98 -0.94
CA VAL A 29 -27.15 14.13 -0.60
C VAL A 29 -26.06 15.00 0.02
N GLY A 30 -25.71 14.70 1.27
CA GLY A 30 -24.57 15.32 1.94
C GLY A 30 -23.27 14.65 1.50
N ILE A 31 -22.24 15.45 1.21
CA ILE A 31 -20.96 14.95 0.68
C ILE A 31 -19.81 15.48 1.55
N TRP A 32 -18.85 14.61 1.83
CA TRP A 32 -17.60 14.98 2.48
C TRP A 32 -16.44 14.12 1.97
N LEU A 33 -15.23 14.64 2.09
CA LEU A 33 -14.00 13.89 1.87
C LEU A 33 -13.39 13.52 3.22
N THR A 34 -12.70 12.38 3.28
CA THR A 34 -11.88 11.99 4.44
C THR A 34 -10.45 11.81 3.95
N ALA A 35 -9.52 12.53 4.57
CA ALA A 35 -8.10 12.42 4.33
C ALA A 35 -7.52 11.12 4.89
N PRO A 36 -6.29 10.74 4.48
CA PRO A 36 -5.58 9.57 5.01
C PRO A 36 -5.46 9.58 6.54
N ASN A 37 -5.30 10.77 7.13
CA ASN A 37 -5.23 10.97 8.58
C ASN A 37 -6.61 10.98 9.29
N GLN A 38 -7.68 10.57 8.61
CA GLN A 38 -9.07 10.56 9.09
C GLN A 38 -9.70 11.94 9.30
N ALA A 39 -9.02 13.04 8.97
CA ALA A 39 -9.64 14.36 8.99
C ALA A 39 -10.73 14.45 7.91
N THR A 40 -11.89 14.96 8.27
CA THR A 40 -13.02 15.13 7.33
C THR A 40 -13.10 16.56 6.81
N PHE A 41 -13.26 16.70 5.50
CA PHE A 41 -13.41 17.95 4.79
C PHE A 41 -14.82 17.99 4.22
N GLY A 42 -15.70 18.78 4.83
CA GLY A 42 -17.09 18.88 4.43
C GLY A 42 -17.71 20.15 4.95
N ALA A 43 -18.23 20.98 4.05
CA ALA A 43 -19.21 22.00 4.40
C ALA A 43 -20.13 22.33 3.22
N ASP A 44 -19.61 22.40 1.99
CA ASP A 44 -20.36 22.97 0.86
C ASP A 44 -20.59 22.03 -0.34
N LEU A 45 -20.20 20.75 -0.24
CA LEU A 45 -20.52 19.76 -1.27
C LEU A 45 -21.90 19.15 -0.96
N GLN A 46 -22.91 19.60 -1.70
CA GLN A 46 -24.25 19.01 -1.68
C GLN A 46 -24.72 18.80 -3.12
N ALA A 47 -25.47 17.74 -3.34
CA ALA A 47 -26.12 17.47 -4.61
C ALA A 47 -27.52 16.92 -4.36
N ASP A 48 -28.43 17.17 -5.30
CA ASP A 48 -29.68 16.45 -5.36
C ASP A 48 -29.51 15.22 -6.25
N ALA A 49 -29.95 14.06 -5.77
CA ALA A 49 -29.99 12.85 -6.59
C ALA A 49 -30.96 13.04 -7.76
N ASP A 50 -30.54 12.68 -8.96
CA ASP A 50 -31.37 12.78 -10.16
C ASP A 50 -32.51 11.75 -10.17
N ALA A 51 -33.30 11.70 -11.26
CA ALA A 51 -34.42 10.78 -11.41
C ALA A 51 -34.04 9.29 -11.31
N SER A 52 -32.75 8.96 -11.46
CA SER A 52 -32.22 7.60 -11.32
C SER A 52 -31.62 7.31 -9.95
N GLY A 53 -31.64 8.27 -9.02
CA GLY A 53 -31.01 8.13 -7.71
C GLY A 53 -29.48 8.29 -7.77
N SER A 54 -28.98 9.08 -8.73
CA SER A 54 -27.55 9.30 -9.00
C SER A 54 -27.17 10.76 -8.77
N ILE A 55 -25.95 11.00 -8.31
CA ILE A 55 -25.34 12.35 -8.28
C ILE A 55 -24.25 12.54 -9.33
N ALA A 56 -24.13 11.60 -10.29
CA ALA A 56 -23.10 11.66 -11.33
C ALA A 56 -23.17 12.93 -12.21
N ASN A 57 -24.38 13.48 -12.37
CA ASN A 57 -24.63 14.67 -13.19
C ASN A 57 -24.43 16.00 -12.43
N ALA A 58 -24.09 15.93 -11.13
CA ALA A 58 -23.92 17.12 -10.30
C ALA A 58 -22.51 17.74 -10.40
N GLU A 59 -21.64 17.20 -11.27
CA GLU A 59 -20.27 17.71 -11.52
C GLU A 59 -19.44 17.90 -10.25
N ILE A 60 -19.64 17.04 -9.25
CA ILE A 60 -18.92 17.10 -7.99
C ILE A 60 -17.47 16.72 -8.24
N GLY A 61 -16.56 17.62 -7.86
CA GLY A 61 -15.14 17.35 -7.97
C GLY A 61 -14.30 18.29 -7.13
N ILE A 62 -13.05 17.90 -6.91
CA ILE A 62 -12.06 18.69 -6.20
C ILE A 62 -10.78 18.77 -7.00
N LYS A 63 -10.23 19.99 -7.10
CA LYS A 63 -8.87 20.18 -7.57
C LYS A 63 -7.95 20.19 -6.36
N THR A 64 -7.08 19.21 -6.29
CA THR A 64 -6.08 19.08 -5.22
C THR A 64 -4.93 20.05 -5.46
N ASP A 65 -4.16 20.32 -4.42
CA ASP A 65 -2.90 21.07 -4.50
C ASP A 65 -1.88 20.49 -3.50
N ARG A 66 -0.75 21.18 -3.29
CA ARG A 66 0.35 20.70 -2.43
C ARG A 66 0.02 20.69 -0.94
N GLU A 67 -1.09 21.30 -0.53
CA GLU A 67 -1.54 21.27 0.86
C GLU A 67 -2.36 20.01 1.18
N PHE A 68 -2.80 19.27 0.16
CA PHE A 68 -3.44 17.97 0.34
C PHE A 68 -2.41 16.90 0.73
N ASP A 69 -2.70 16.21 1.84
CA ASP A 69 -1.94 15.05 2.26
C ASP A 69 -1.90 13.98 1.15
N GLU A 70 -0.72 13.41 0.93
CA GLU A 70 -0.56 12.23 0.08
C GLU A 70 -1.15 11.00 0.78
N GLY A 71 -1.71 10.07 0.01
CA GLY A 71 -2.31 8.84 0.49
C GLY A 71 -3.72 8.60 -0.04
N VAL A 72 -4.39 7.58 0.52
CA VAL A 72 -5.74 7.17 0.10
C VAL A 72 -6.78 8.06 0.77
N TRP A 73 -7.50 8.82 -0.06
CA TRP A 73 -8.64 9.62 0.32
C TRP A 73 -9.95 8.86 0.07
N SER A 74 -10.97 9.15 0.87
CA SER A 74 -12.33 8.69 0.60
C SER A 74 -13.26 9.86 0.28
N PHE A 75 -14.08 9.71 -0.75
CA PHE A 75 -15.26 10.47 -1.04
C PHE A 75 -16.47 9.76 -0.43
N ASN A 76 -17.26 10.45 0.38
CA ASN A 76 -18.40 9.91 1.08
C ASN A 76 -19.65 10.71 0.71
N ALA A 77 -20.74 10.00 0.43
CA ALA A 77 -22.04 10.58 0.11
C ALA A 77 -23.14 9.89 0.92
N GLN A 78 -24.02 10.67 1.55
CA GLN A 78 -25.14 10.14 2.33
C GLN A 78 -26.46 10.81 1.95
N GLY A 79 -27.46 10.01 1.59
CA GLY A 79 -28.81 10.48 1.30
C GLY A 79 -29.52 10.92 2.59
N VAL A 80 -30.05 12.15 2.60
CA VAL A 80 -30.72 12.74 3.78
C VAL A 80 -32.05 12.06 4.08
N ARG A 81 -32.77 11.58 3.05
CA ARG A 81 -34.06 10.89 3.23
C ARG A 81 -33.86 9.39 3.38
N SER A 82 -33.07 8.78 2.52
CA SER A 82 -32.89 7.33 2.44
C SER A 82 -31.90 6.76 3.47
N ASN A 83 -31.05 7.60 4.07
CA ASN A 83 -29.89 7.21 4.89
C ASN A 83 -28.92 6.24 4.19
N ARG A 84 -28.98 6.11 2.86
CA ARG A 84 -28.04 5.28 2.10
C ARG A 84 -26.70 5.98 2.01
N GLN A 85 -25.62 5.21 2.15
CA GLN A 85 -24.25 5.69 2.03
C GLN A 85 -23.58 5.14 0.78
N ALA A 86 -22.80 5.96 0.12
CA ALA A 86 -21.95 5.60 -1.00
C ALA A 86 -20.54 6.14 -0.78
N ILE A 87 -19.53 5.28 -0.94
CA ILE A 87 -18.14 5.63 -0.65
C ILE A 87 -17.28 5.28 -1.87
N GLY A 88 -16.57 6.28 -2.38
CA GLY A 88 -15.55 6.16 -3.42
C GLY A 88 -14.18 6.48 -2.83
N TYR A 89 -13.12 5.93 -3.40
CA TYR A 89 -11.76 6.15 -2.90
C TYR A 89 -10.84 6.57 -4.04
N PHE A 90 -9.82 7.36 -3.72
CA PHE A 90 -8.81 7.81 -4.68
C PHE A 90 -7.47 8.07 -3.99
N LEU A 91 -6.37 8.02 -4.76
CA LEU A 91 -5.03 8.26 -4.25
C LEU A 91 -4.49 9.63 -4.69
N ILE A 92 -3.98 10.41 -3.74
CA ILE A 92 -3.12 11.56 -4.03
C ILE A 92 -1.66 11.14 -3.82
N SER A 93 -0.79 11.27 -4.83
CA SER A 93 0.65 11.04 -4.65
C SER A 93 1.48 11.79 -5.70
N SER A 94 2.49 12.55 -5.28
CA SER A 94 3.41 13.30 -6.16
C SER A 94 4.29 12.43 -7.07
N SER A 95 4.27 11.11 -6.87
CA SER A 95 4.76 10.12 -7.83
C SER A 95 4.29 10.44 -9.26
N THR A 96 5.23 10.44 -10.21
CA THR A 96 4.97 10.85 -11.59
C THR A 96 4.23 9.77 -12.39
N SER A 97 4.00 8.59 -11.82
CA SER A 97 3.13 7.55 -12.36
C SER A 97 1.64 7.91 -12.23
N ALA A 98 1.12 8.72 -13.16
CA ALA A 98 -0.30 8.99 -13.31
C ALA A 98 -1.08 7.80 -13.93
N ALA A 99 -1.54 6.89 -13.08
CA ALA A 99 -2.69 5.96 -13.20
C ALA A 99 -2.71 5.10 -11.91
N PRO A 100 -3.82 4.45 -11.52
CA PRO A 100 -3.74 3.33 -10.57
C PRO A 100 -2.71 2.33 -11.08
N GLY A 101 -2.03 1.67 -10.16
CA GLY A 101 -1.20 0.52 -10.49
C GLY A 101 -1.98 -0.46 -11.35
N ASN A 102 -1.34 -1.01 -12.38
CA ASN A 102 -1.93 -2.10 -13.13
C ASN A 102 -2.09 -3.27 -12.15
N PRO A 103 -3.31 -3.79 -11.88
CA PRO A 103 -3.50 -4.84 -10.88
C PRO A 103 -2.76 -6.12 -11.23
N ALA A 104 -2.44 -6.32 -12.51
CA ALA A 104 -1.59 -7.40 -12.97
C ALA A 104 -0.16 -7.34 -12.38
N ASN A 105 0.29 -6.17 -11.91
CA ASN A 105 1.60 -6.00 -11.31
C ASN A 105 1.67 -6.41 -9.84
N LEU A 106 0.54 -6.61 -9.14
CA LEU A 106 0.54 -6.96 -7.72
C LEU A 106 1.39 -8.22 -7.43
N GLY A 107 1.45 -9.17 -8.37
CA GLY A 107 2.28 -10.38 -8.27
C GLY A 107 3.77 -10.21 -8.56
N THR A 108 4.20 -9.06 -9.08
CA THR A 108 5.58 -8.85 -9.53
C THR A 108 6.54 -8.84 -8.34
N PRO A 109 7.58 -9.71 -8.32
CA PRO A 109 8.55 -9.74 -7.23
C PRO A 109 9.57 -8.59 -7.37
N ILE A 110 9.20 -7.38 -6.95
CA ILE A 110 10.05 -6.19 -7.15
C ILE A 110 11.42 -6.31 -6.48
N HIS A 111 11.50 -7.04 -5.36
CA HIS A 111 12.75 -7.25 -4.64
C HIS A 111 13.80 -8.04 -5.45
N ASP A 112 13.41 -8.77 -6.50
CA ASP A 112 14.35 -9.43 -7.42
C ASP A 112 15.00 -8.44 -8.40
N GLN A 113 14.37 -7.27 -8.59
CA GLN A 113 14.82 -6.22 -9.51
C GLN A 113 15.69 -5.18 -8.81
N LEU A 114 15.73 -5.21 -7.48
CA LEU A 114 16.55 -4.32 -6.68
C LEU A 114 17.96 -4.88 -6.52
N PRO A 115 18.99 -4.03 -6.43
CA PRO A 115 20.32 -4.50 -6.07
C PRO A 115 20.29 -5.23 -4.72
N ALA A 116 21.20 -6.20 -4.56
CA ALA A 116 21.28 -6.99 -3.34
C ALA A 116 21.34 -6.10 -2.10
N GLN A 117 20.51 -6.43 -1.12
CA GLN A 117 20.48 -5.77 0.17
C GLN A 117 21.78 -6.14 0.93
N GLY A 118 22.42 -5.17 1.58
CA GLY A 118 23.57 -5.41 2.45
C GLY A 118 23.14 -6.04 3.78
N ALA A 119 23.92 -5.82 4.85
CA ALA A 119 23.52 -6.16 6.23
C ALA A 119 22.47 -5.19 6.77
N ALA A 120 21.39 -5.00 6.01
CA ALA A 120 20.33 -4.07 6.31
C ALA A 120 18.96 -4.60 5.87
N LEU A 121 17.93 -4.09 6.52
CA LEU A 121 16.54 -4.30 6.23
C LEU A 121 15.89 -2.95 5.93
N ILE A 122 14.98 -2.93 4.95
CA ILE A 122 14.10 -1.79 4.70
C ILE A 122 12.67 -2.30 4.54
N ILE A 123 11.73 -1.66 5.25
CA ILE A 123 10.31 -1.98 5.22
C ILE A 123 9.52 -0.67 5.06
N PRO A 124 8.63 -0.56 4.07
CA PRO A 124 8.44 -1.49 2.95
C PRO A 124 9.64 -1.50 2.00
N VAL A 125 9.65 -2.42 1.03
CA VAL A 125 10.67 -2.46 -0.04
C VAL A 125 10.28 -1.60 -1.24
N ALA A 126 8.98 -1.34 -1.41
CA ALA A 126 8.48 -0.38 -2.37
C ALA A 126 7.15 0.25 -1.91
N GLY A 127 6.84 1.43 -2.45
CA GLY A 127 5.57 2.11 -2.24
C GLY A 127 5.52 3.43 -3.02
N PRO A 128 4.37 4.11 -3.10
CA PRO A 128 4.30 5.45 -3.69
C PRO A 128 5.16 6.49 -2.97
N GLY A 129 5.36 7.64 -3.60
CA GLY A 129 5.86 8.84 -2.90
C GLY A 129 4.95 9.17 -1.71
N GLY A 130 5.57 9.55 -0.59
CA GLY A 130 4.90 9.81 0.69
C GLY A 130 4.87 8.60 1.64
N THR A 131 5.11 7.39 1.15
CA THR A 131 5.18 6.17 1.97
C THR A 131 6.24 6.31 3.07
N PRO A 132 5.92 5.96 4.33
CA PRO A 132 6.89 5.87 5.42
C PRO A 132 7.75 4.60 5.28
N PHE A 133 9.04 4.72 5.51
CA PHE A 133 10.01 3.63 5.48
C PHE A 133 10.74 3.54 6.82
N ILE A 134 10.99 2.30 7.23
CA ILE A 134 11.84 1.94 8.36
C ILE A 134 13.06 1.23 7.79
N PHE A 135 14.23 1.75 8.10
CA PHE A 135 15.51 1.13 7.81
C PHE A 135 16.14 0.61 9.10
N GLN A 136 16.71 -0.59 9.03
CA GLN A 136 17.52 -1.16 10.09
C GLN A 136 18.86 -1.62 9.52
N GLY A 137 19.95 -1.01 9.96
CA GLY A 137 21.32 -1.42 9.66
C GLY A 137 21.98 -2.08 10.88
N ALA A 138 22.87 -3.04 10.65
CA ALA A 138 23.63 -3.70 11.72
C ALA A 138 25.14 -3.72 11.42
N GLY A 139 25.93 -3.95 12.48
CA GLY A 139 27.39 -4.08 12.38
C GLY A 139 28.18 -2.92 13.00
N PHE A 140 27.47 -1.97 13.62
CA PHE A 140 28.06 -0.79 14.23
C PHE A 140 28.61 -1.07 15.64
N ARG A 141 29.55 -0.24 16.11
CA ARG A 141 29.99 -0.20 17.51
C ARG A 141 28.97 0.58 18.34
N ALA A 142 28.73 0.10 19.55
CA ALA A 142 27.84 0.80 20.48
C ALA A 142 28.35 2.21 20.79
N GLY A 143 27.51 3.21 20.53
CA GLY A 143 27.81 4.62 20.80
C GLY A 143 28.71 5.30 19.76
N GLU A 144 29.06 4.64 18.65
CA GLU A 144 29.75 5.32 17.56
C GLU A 144 28.80 6.23 16.79
N SER A 145 29.33 7.33 16.23
CA SER A 145 28.60 8.15 15.28
C SER A 145 28.32 7.36 14.00
N VAL A 146 27.06 7.38 13.55
CA VAL A 146 26.63 6.77 12.28
C VAL A 146 25.94 7.82 11.43
N SER A 147 26.46 8.04 10.22
CA SER A 147 25.84 8.90 9.22
C SER A 147 24.87 8.09 8.38
N VAL A 148 23.65 8.61 8.17
CA VAL A 148 22.62 7.95 7.34
C VAL A 148 22.14 8.90 6.24
N TRP A 149 22.07 8.41 5.00
CA TRP A 149 21.60 9.19 3.85
C TRP A 149 20.87 8.33 2.83
N ILE A 150 20.08 8.99 1.99
CA ILE A 150 19.35 8.40 0.86
C ILE A 150 20.01 8.87 -0.43
N SER A 151 20.35 7.94 -1.32
CA SER A 151 20.91 8.19 -2.64
C SER A 151 19.90 7.81 -3.73
N ASP A 152 19.74 8.68 -4.73
CA ASP A 152 18.98 8.38 -5.95
C ASP A 152 19.80 7.56 -6.97
N ALA A 153 19.18 7.16 -8.08
CA ALA A 153 19.85 6.43 -9.16
C ALA A 153 20.99 7.23 -9.84
N ALA A 154 20.98 8.56 -9.73
CA ALA A 154 22.03 9.44 -10.21
C ALA A 154 23.14 9.69 -9.17
N GLN A 155 23.09 8.99 -8.02
CA GLN A 155 24.01 9.10 -6.89
C GLN A 155 23.96 10.46 -6.16
N ASN A 156 22.90 11.25 -6.37
CA ASN A 156 22.67 12.42 -5.52
C ASN A 156 22.23 11.92 -4.14
N SER A 157 22.91 12.39 -3.09
CA SER A 157 22.71 11.91 -1.73
C SER A 157 22.18 13.00 -0.82
N THR A 158 21.13 12.66 -0.06
CA THR A 158 20.48 13.55 0.90
C THR A 158 20.61 12.94 2.30
N PRO A 159 21.30 13.60 3.25
CA PRO A 159 21.43 13.09 4.61
C PRO A 159 20.07 13.09 5.33
N LEU A 160 19.83 12.08 6.15
CA LEU A 160 18.70 12.08 7.08
C LEU A 160 19.01 12.99 8.28
N PRO A 161 18.02 13.75 8.77
CA PRO A 161 18.11 14.46 10.03
C PRO A 161 18.50 13.53 11.19
N ALA A 162 19.35 14.01 12.11
CA ALA A 162 19.85 13.20 13.22
C ALA A 162 18.76 12.76 14.20
N ASP A 163 17.63 13.46 14.28
CA ASP A 163 16.46 13.10 15.09
C ASP A 163 15.62 11.97 14.48
N GLN A 164 15.86 11.62 13.22
CA GLN A 164 15.25 10.47 12.55
C GLN A 164 16.10 9.20 12.64
N VAL A 165 17.28 9.27 13.25
CA VAL A 165 18.24 8.18 13.35
C VAL A 165 18.45 7.81 14.82
N ILE A 166 18.19 6.54 15.15
CA ILE A 166 18.33 6.01 16.51
C ILE A 166 19.37 4.88 16.46
N GLN A 167 20.36 4.93 17.35
CA GLN A 167 21.31 3.84 17.52
C GLN A 167 20.98 3.07 18.79
N GLU A 168 20.75 1.76 18.65
CA GLU A 168 20.52 0.83 19.75
C GLU A 168 21.60 -0.25 19.75
N GLY A 169 22.64 -0.07 20.56
CA GLY A 169 23.78 -0.97 20.57
C GLY A 169 24.49 -1.00 19.22
N SER A 170 24.53 -2.16 18.57
CA SER A 170 25.17 -2.35 17.26
C SER A 170 24.23 -2.14 16.06
N ILE A 171 23.02 -1.65 16.31
CA ILE A 171 21.95 -1.47 15.33
C ILE A 171 21.67 0.02 15.17
N VAL A 172 21.42 0.44 13.94
CA VAL A 172 20.88 1.75 13.62
C VAL A 172 19.51 1.58 12.99
N LEU A 173 18.53 2.31 13.53
CA LEU A 173 17.19 2.44 13.03
C LEU A 173 17.02 3.85 12.45
N ALA A 174 16.39 3.94 11.29
CA ALA A 174 15.98 5.22 10.72
C ALA A 174 14.55 5.14 10.20
N GLU A 175 13.72 6.11 10.58
CA GLU A 175 12.36 6.25 10.09
C GLU A 175 12.24 7.53 9.25
N PHE A 176 11.76 7.41 8.02
CA PHE A 176 11.66 8.56 7.11
C PHE A 176 10.45 8.46 6.19
N SER A 177 9.92 9.61 5.77
CA SER A 177 8.92 9.69 4.71
C SER A 177 9.59 9.94 3.37
N SER A 178 9.08 9.30 2.32
CA SER A 178 9.48 9.54 0.93
C SER A 178 8.76 10.73 0.27
N ALA A 179 8.07 11.56 1.05
CA ALA A 179 7.34 12.73 0.53
C ALA A 179 8.26 13.66 -0.28
N GLY A 180 7.83 14.01 -1.49
CA GLY A 180 8.56 14.89 -2.40
C GLY A 180 9.74 14.25 -3.14
N LEU A 181 10.05 12.96 -2.91
CA LEU A 181 10.98 12.20 -3.74
C LEU A 181 10.28 11.74 -5.03
N ALA A 182 11.03 11.70 -6.13
CA ALA A 182 10.53 11.26 -7.42
C ALA A 182 10.47 9.72 -7.52
N ASP A 183 9.72 9.19 -8.51
CA ASP A 183 9.71 7.75 -8.77
C ASP A 183 11.11 7.26 -9.18
N GLY A 184 11.53 6.14 -8.62
CA GLY A 184 12.86 5.61 -8.88
C GLY A 184 13.31 4.56 -7.88
N VAL A 185 14.47 3.99 -8.17
CA VAL A 185 15.20 3.14 -7.23
C VAL A 185 16.12 4.01 -6.41
N TYR A 186 16.07 3.81 -5.09
CA TYR A 186 16.86 4.51 -4.10
C TYR A 186 17.66 3.53 -3.26
N THR A 187 18.77 4.02 -2.72
CA THR A 187 19.57 3.30 -1.73
C THR A 187 19.62 4.14 -0.46
N ILE A 188 19.25 3.57 0.68
CA ILE A 188 19.58 4.14 1.99
C ILE A 188 20.87 3.50 2.48
N VAL A 189 21.78 4.32 3.00
CA VAL A 189 23.10 3.90 3.48
C VAL A 189 23.30 4.44 4.87
N ALA A 190 23.77 3.58 5.77
CA ALA A 190 24.31 3.94 7.08
C ALA A 190 25.80 3.57 7.14
N GLN A 191 26.63 4.53 7.51
CA GLN A 191 28.09 4.35 7.63
C GLN A 191 28.56 4.79 9.02
N GLY A 192 29.26 3.90 9.72
CA GLY A 192 29.88 4.18 11.01
C GLY A 192 31.20 4.92 10.83
N ASP A 193 31.43 5.94 11.65
CA ASP A 193 32.62 6.78 11.58
C ASP A 193 33.86 6.11 12.19
N GLU A 194 33.70 5.10 13.06
CA GLU A 194 34.81 4.41 13.73
C GLU A 194 34.99 2.94 13.30
N SER A 195 33.89 2.26 13.00
CA SER A 195 33.89 0.84 12.64
C SER A 195 34.15 0.58 11.16
N ASP A 196 34.07 1.60 10.31
CA ASP A 196 33.95 1.49 8.85
C ASP A 196 32.79 0.57 8.40
N ALA A 197 31.85 0.25 9.31
CA ALA A 197 30.71 -0.58 8.98
C ALA A 197 29.78 0.17 8.02
N VAL A 198 29.36 -0.51 6.96
CA VAL A 198 28.39 0.01 5.99
C VAL A 198 27.21 -0.95 5.93
N ALA A 199 26.02 -0.41 6.21
CA ALA A 199 24.75 -1.10 6.03
C ALA A 199 23.95 -0.34 4.97
N ALA A 200 23.52 -1.04 3.92
CA ALA A 200 22.81 -0.42 2.80
C ALA A 200 21.62 -1.26 2.36
N ALA A 201 20.52 -0.58 2.07
CA ALA A 201 19.29 -1.20 1.59
C ALA A 201 18.72 -0.45 0.39
N ASN A 202 18.15 -1.17 -0.57
CA ASN A 202 17.52 -0.59 -1.75
C ASN A 202 15.99 -0.65 -1.62
N PHE A 203 15.32 0.40 -2.06
CA PHE A 203 13.87 0.50 -2.14
C PHE A 203 13.42 1.18 -3.43
N LYS A 204 12.15 1.02 -3.81
CA LYS A 204 11.58 1.64 -5.01
C LYS A 204 10.39 2.52 -4.69
N LEU A 205 10.41 3.75 -5.19
CA LEU A 205 9.23 4.62 -5.22
C LEU A 205 8.45 4.38 -6.53
N THR A 206 7.20 3.95 -6.40
CA THR A 206 6.35 3.56 -7.54
C THR A 206 4.87 3.44 -7.18
N ASN A 207 4.00 3.72 -8.14
CA ASN A 207 2.56 3.41 -8.05
C ASN A 207 2.16 2.08 -8.69
N GLU A 208 3.12 1.27 -9.16
CA GLU A 208 2.82 0.04 -9.92
C GLU A 208 1.88 -0.93 -9.18
N PHE A 209 1.84 -0.87 -7.84
CA PHE A 209 1.05 -1.75 -6.97
C PHE A 209 -0.19 -1.08 -6.37
N VAL A 210 -0.46 0.19 -6.67
CA VAL A 210 -1.63 0.91 -6.15
C VAL A 210 -2.90 0.23 -6.64
N ALA A 211 -3.70 -0.30 -5.73
CA ALA A 211 -4.90 -1.06 -6.03
C ALA A 211 -6.08 -0.65 -5.11
N PRO A 212 -6.56 0.59 -5.21
CA PRO A 212 -7.64 1.12 -4.39
C PRO A 212 -8.97 0.39 -4.64
N PRO A 213 -10.02 0.69 -3.86
CA PRO A 213 -11.35 0.17 -4.08
C PRO A 213 -11.84 0.37 -5.52
N GLY A 214 -12.41 -0.68 -6.10
CA GLY A 214 -12.92 -0.68 -7.48
C GLY A 214 -11.90 -1.21 -8.48
N THR A 215 -10.66 -1.38 -8.04
CA THR A 215 -9.63 -2.09 -8.79
C THR A 215 -10.06 -3.54 -9.07
N PRO A 216 -10.02 -3.99 -10.35
CA PRO A 216 -10.28 -5.39 -10.66
C PRO A 216 -9.27 -6.31 -9.95
N ARG A 217 -9.80 -7.26 -9.16
CA ARG A 217 -8.98 -8.27 -8.47
C ARG A 217 -8.38 -9.25 -9.49
N PRO A 218 -7.05 -9.47 -9.51
CA PRO A 218 -6.44 -10.50 -10.35
C PRO A 218 -6.87 -11.92 -9.91
N PRO A 219 -6.81 -12.92 -10.82
CA PRO A 219 -7.00 -14.31 -10.44
C PRO A 219 -5.86 -14.81 -9.54
N SER A 220 -6.18 -15.63 -8.54
CA SER A 220 -5.15 -16.30 -7.72
C SER A 220 -4.45 -17.43 -8.51
N VAL A 221 -3.18 -17.67 -8.19
CA VAL A 221 -2.33 -18.69 -8.79
C VAL A 221 -1.97 -19.73 -7.73
N ASN A 222 -2.17 -21.01 -8.04
CA ASN A 222 -1.85 -22.15 -7.17
C ASN A 222 -2.48 -22.08 -5.77
N GLY A 223 -3.63 -21.42 -5.65
CA GLY A 223 -4.32 -21.23 -4.39
C GLY A 223 -5.60 -20.39 -4.51
N SER A 224 -6.18 -20.03 -3.38
CA SER A 224 -7.41 -19.24 -3.30
C SER A 224 -7.52 -18.50 -1.97
N VAL A 225 -8.31 -17.42 -1.97
CA VAL A 225 -8.80 -16.75 -0.76
C VAL A 225 -10.30 -16.98 -0.61
N THR A 226 -10.76 -17.36 0.59
CA THR A 226 -12.19 -17.62 0.86
C THR A 226 -12.69 -16.86 2.10
N PRO A 227 -13.72 -15.99 1.97
CA PRO A 227 -14.25 -15.47 0.71
C PRO A 227 -13.20 -14.61 -0.01
N ALA A 228 -13.33 -14.39 -1.32
CA ALA A 228 -12.38 -13.54 -2.04
C ALA A 228 -12.66 -12.03 -1.89
N GLU A 229 -13.80 -11.68 -1.28
CA GLU A 229 -14.25 -10.31 -1.05
C GLU A 229 -15.03 -10.22 0.27
N GLY A 230 -14.84 -9.13 1.02
CA GLY A 230 -15.62 -8.85 2.22
C GLY A 230 -15.17 -7.60 2.97
N GLY A 231 -15.98 -7.20 3.96
CA GLY A 231 -15.72 -6.03 4.82
C GLY A 231 -15.18 -6.40 6.20
N GLY A 232 -15.24 -5.47 7.16
CA GLY A 232 -14.55 -5.53 8.46
C GLY A 232 -14.84 -6.76 9.34
N ASN A 233 -15.98 -7.42 9.16
CA ASN A 233 -16.34 -8.65 9.89
C ASN A 233 -15.96 -9.96 9.15
N THR A 234 -15.24 -9.85 8.04
CA THR A 234 -14.90 -10.98 7.18
C THR A 234 -13.57 -11.60 7.61
N VAL A 235 -13.57 -12.91 7.82
CA VAL A 235 -12.34 -13.70 7.95
C VAL A 235 -12.00 -14.30 6.60
N PHE A 236 -10.85 -13.92 6.06
CA PHE A 236 -10.31 -14.38 4.79
C PHE A 236 -9.35 -15.55 5.02
N GLN A 237 -9.70 -16.73 4.53
CA GLN A 237 -8.84 -17.90 4.61
C GLN A 237 -7.95 -17.99 3.36
N LEU A 238 -6.64 -17.96 3.54
CA LEU A 238 -5.66 -18.06 2.47
C LEU A 238 -5.18 -19.50 2.36
N ARG A 239 -5.28 -20.10 1.17
CA ARG A 239 -4.81 -21.47 0.90
C ARG A 239 -3.93 -21.46 -0.33
N GLY A 240 -2.79 -22.13 -0.25
CA GLY A 240 -1.85 -22.30 -1.37
C GLY A 240 -1.26 -23.69 -1.40
N GLN A 241 -0.81 -24.13 -2.57
CA GLN A 241 -0.27 -25.48 -2.78
C GLN A 241 0.76 -25.55 -3.91
N GLY A 242 1.45 -26.68 -3.98
CA GLY A 242 2.38 -27.01 -5.07
C GLY A 242 3.86 -26.86 -4.71
N PHE A 243 4.19 -26.46 -3.48
CA PHE A 243 5.57 -26.41 -2.99
C PHE A 243 6.12 -27.82 -2.75
N GLN A 244 7.44 -27.93 -2.56
CA GLN A 244 7.99 -29.16 -1.99
C GLN A 244 7.58 -29.27 -0.50
N PRO A 245 7.32 -30.49 0.01
CA PRO A 245 7.04 -30.67 1.43
C PRO A 245 8.15 -30.10 2.33
N GLY A 246 7.78 -29.28 3.32
CA GLY A 246 8.73 -28.68 4.27
C GLY A 246 9.63 -27.59 3.70
N GLU A 247 9.40 -27.16 2.46
CA GLU A 247 10.25 -26.17 1.79
C GLU A 247 10.13 -24.79 2.43
N THR A 248 11.26 -24.11 2.65
CA THR A 248 11.30 -22.72 3.06
C THR A 248 10.79 -21.80 1.94
N LEU A 249 9.91 -20.89 2.30
CA LEU A 249 9.31 -19.93 1.40
C LEU A 249 9.82 -18.51 1.68
N GLN A 250 9.82 -17.71 0.64
CA GLN A 250 9.84 -16.25 0.74
C GLN A 250 8.40 -15.74 0.64
N TYR A 251 8.05 -14.71 1.41
CA TYR A 251 6.70 -14.16 1.48
C TYR A 251 6.71 -12.63 1.44
N TRP A 252 5.78 -12.04 0.68
CA TRP A 252 5.54 -10.61 0.64
C TRP A 252 4.06 -10.30 0.41
N SER A 253 3.67 -9.07 0.73
CA SER A 253 2.33 -8.56 0.47
C SER A 253 2.36 -7.23 -0.26
N THR A 254 1.32 -6.97 -1.04
CA THR A 254 1.00 -5.65 -1.59
C THR A 254 -0.32 -5.16 -1.03
N ALA A 255 -0.32 -4.00 -0.40
CA ALA A 255 -1.53 -3.35 0.13
C ALA A 255 -2.18 -2.42 -0.92
N PRO A 256 -3.45 -2.02 -0.73
CA PRO A 256 -4.17 -1.17 -1.68
C PRO A 256 -3.54 0.19 -1.99
N ASP A 257 -2.77 0.74 -1.06
CA ASP A 257 -1.99 1.96 -1.25
C ASP A 257 -0.72 1.74 -2.08
N GLY A 258 -0.42 0.50 -2.48
CA GLY A 258 0.78 0.14 -3.24
C GLY A 258 2.00 -0.19 -2.37
N THR A 259 1.85 -0.21 -1.05
CA THR A 259 2.91 -0.62 -0.13
C THR A 259 3.27 -2.08 -0.37
N TYR A 260 4.54 -2.36 -0.68
CA TYR A 260 5.11 -3.68 -0.90
C TYR A 260 6.00 -4.07 0.29
N VAL A 261 5.55 -5.03 1.10
CA VAL A 261 6.30 -5.50 2.27
C VAL A 261 6.89 -6.87 1.99
N LEU A 262 8.21 -6.98 1.94
CA LEU A 262 8.92 -8.25 1.95
C LEU A 262 9.18 -8.66 3.40
N TYR A 263 8.65 -9.80 3.81
CA TYR A 263 8.84 -10.28 5.18
C TYR A 263 10.18 -11.04 5.29
N PRO A 264 11.02 -10.71 6.30
CA PRO A 264 12.28 -11.42 6.53
C PRO A 264 12.05 -12.83 7.09
N ASP A 265 10.88 -13.08 7.68
CA ASP A 265 10.53 -14.36 8.29
C ASP A 265 10.43 -15.48 7.25
N GLN A 266 10.96 -16.63 7.64
CA GLN A 266 10.92 -17.83 6.82
C GLN A 266 9.75 -18.70 7.28
N ILE A 267 8.70 -18.73 6.45
CA ILE A 267 7.63 -19.72 6.61
C ILE A 267 7.99 -20.98 5.83
N GLN A 268 7.45 -22.12 6.23
CA GLN A 268 7.64 -23.40 5.54
C GLN A 268 6.31 -23.94 5.01
N ALA A 269 6.37 -24.59 3.85
CA ALA A 269 5.26 -25.40 3.37
C ALA A 269 5.03 -26.61 4.30
N ASP A 270 3.79 -27.03 4.46
CA ASP A 270 3.46 -28.21 5.24
C ASP A 270 4.00 -29.51 4.59
N SER A 271 3.83 -30.64 5.29
CA SER A 271 4.25 -31.96 4.79
C SER A 271 3.59 -32.41 3.48
N GLN A 272 2.61 -31.66 2.96
CA GLN A 272 1.92 -31.89 1.71
C GLN A 272 2.26 -30.81 0.65
N GLY A 273 3.21 -29.91 0.93
CA GLY A 273 3.59 -28.84 0.01
C GLY A 273 2.56 -27.70 -0.07
N ARG A 274 1.86 -27.42 1.04
CA ARG A 274 0.78 -26.43 1.11
C ARG A 274 1.05 -25.36 2.15
N ILE A 275 0.33 -24.25 2.04
CA ILE A 275 0.31 -23.16 3.03
C ILE A 275 -1.12 -22.85 3.45
N GLY A 276 -1.25 -22.34 4.67
CA GLY A 276 -2.52 -21.92 5.24
C GLY A 276 -3.45 -23.08 5.59
N TYR A 277 -2.98 -24.34 5.62
CA TYR A 277 -3.71 -25.50 6.14
C TYR A 277 -3.35 -25.85 7.56
N ASN A 278 -2.05 -25.99 7.81
CA ASN A 278 -1.50 -26.22 9.12
C ASN A 278 -0.13 -25.51 9.23
N PRO A 279 -0.03 -24.39 9.96
CA PRO A 279 -1.14 -23.67 10.59
C PRO A 279 -2.10 -23.03 9.56
N PRO A 280 -3.37 -22.75 9.93
CA PRO A 280 -4.25 -21.94 9.11
C PRO A 280 -3.67 -20.52 8.93
N LEU A 281 -3.89 -19.94 7.75
CA LEU A 281 -3.53 -18.56 7.47
C LEU A 281 -4.83 -17.78 7.23
N ASP A 282 -5.30 -17.15 8.30
CA ASP A 282 -6.54 -16.39 8.30
C ASP A 282 -6.22 -14.91 8.51
N LEU A 283 -6.85 -14.06 7.70
CA LEU A 283 -6.74 -12.60 7.79
C LEU A 283 -8.08 -11.99 8.14
N TYR A 284 -8.06 -10.88 8.85
CA TYR A 284 -9.24 -10.11 9.20
C TYR A 284 -8.93 -8.62 9.06
N GLY A 285 -9.92 -7.87 8.59
CA GLY A 285 -9.82 -6.40 8.58
C GLY A 285 -9.93 -5.85 9.99
N THR A 286 -9.11 -4.86 10.30
CA THR A 286 -9.27 -3.97 11.46
C THR A 286 -9.82 -2.62 10.99
N GLY A 287 -10.15 -1.72 11.93
CA GLY A 287 -10.56 -0.35 11.60
C GLY A 287 -9.50 0.47 10.85
N GLU A 288 -8.25 -0.01 10.80
CA GLU A 288 -7.12 0.63 10.13
C GLU A 288 -6.80 -0.02 8.77
N THR A 289 -7.50 -1.09 8.40
CA THR A 289 -7.25 -1.81 7.14
C THR A 289 -7.77 -0.98 5.96
N LEU A 290 -6.88 -0.65 5.03
CA LEU A 290 -7.24 0.09 3.83
C LEU A 290 -8.16 -0.76 2.93
N PRO A 291 -9.29 -0.21 2.46
CA PRO A 291 -10.11 -0.90 1.48
C PRO A 291 -9.37 -0.95 0.13
N GLY A 292 -9.61 -2.00 -0.66
CA GLY A 292 -9.03 -2.21 -1.98
C GLY A 292 -8.58 -3.65 -2.21
N VAL A 293 -7.68 -3.87 -3.16
CA VAL A 293 -7.16 -5.20 -3.47
C VAL A 293 -5.84 -5.43 -2.75
N TYR A 294 -5.78 -6.51 -1.99
CA TYR A 294 -4.55 -7.01 -1.40
C TYR A 294 -3.98 -8.16 -2.23
N GLY A 295 -2.65 -8.22 -2.29
CA GLY A 295 -1.89 -9.35 -2.83
C GLY A 295 -1.03 -9.99 -1.75
N PHE A 296 -1.03 -11.32 -1.70
CA PHE A 296 -0.23 -12.14 -0.80
C PHE A 296 0.50 -13.20 -1.59
N HIS A 297 1.82 -13.23 -1.47
CA HIS A 297 2.65 -13.90 -2.46
C HIS A 297 3.73 -14.74 -1.82
N PHE A 298 3.90 -15.94 -2.35
CA PHE A 298 4.81 -16.93 -1.80
C PHE A 298 5.66 -17.51 -2.92
N ARG A 299 6.96 -17.67 -2.64
CA ARG A 299 7.90 -18.34 -3.53
C ARG A 299 8.70 -19.39 -2.78
N GLY A 300 8.66 -20.63 -3.27
CA GLY A 300 9.53 -21.70 -2.77
C GLY A 300 10.99 -21.44 -3.12
N LYS A 301 11.90 -21.51 -2.14
CA LYS A 301 13.33 -21.27 -2.35
C LYS A 301 14.08 -22.40 -3.07
N ALA A 302 13.59 -23.64 -2.97
CA ALA A 302 14.16 -24.83 -3.61
C ALA A 302 13.46 -25.16 -4.94
N GLY A 303 12.13 -25.17 -4.96
CA GLY A 303 11.30 -25.55 -6.11
C GLY A 303 10.94 -24.39 -7.03
N GLY A 304 11.08 -23.14 -6.60
CA GLY A 304 10.74 -21.94 -7.39
C GLY A 304 9.24 -21.74 -7.63
N VAL A 305 8.38 -22.60 -7.07
CA VAL A 305 6.93 -22.53 -7.22
C VAL A 305 6.40 -21.23 -6.64
N ARG A 306 5.42 -20.67 -7.34
CA ARG A 306 4.73 -19.42 -6.99
C ARG A 306 3.30 -19.69 -6.57
N VAL A 307 2.89 -19.09 -5.46
CA VAL A 307 1.49 -18.95 -5.07
C VAL A 307 1.21 -17.45 -4.94
N ASP A 308 0.18 -16.98 -5.62
CA ASP A 308 -0.25 -15.58 -5.61
C ASP A 308 -1.74 -15.55 -5.24
N LEU A 309 -2.06 -14.94 -4.10
CA LEU A 309 -3.40 -14.89 -3.54
C LEU A 309 -3.88 -13.45 -3.51
N TYR A 310 -5.11 -13.23 -3.96
CA TYR A 310 -5.69 -11.89 -4.02
C TYR A 310 -7.04 -11.86 -3.32
N LEU A 311 -7.32 -10.77 -2.61
CA LEU A 311 -8.62 -10.51 -2.00
C LEU A 311 -9.02 -9.04 -2.18
N THR A 312 -10.31 -8.77 -2.13
CA THR A 312 -10.85 -7.41 -2.08
C THR A 312 -11.40 -7.13 -0.69
N PHE A 313 -10.81 -6.17 0.02
CA PHE A 313 -11.36 -5.67 1.27
C PHE A 313 -12.24 -4.45 0.98
N THR A 314 -13.48 -4.47 1.45
CA THR A 314 -14.47 -3.42 1.13
C THR A 314 -14.56 -2.33 2.21
N GLY A 315 -13.79 -2.42 3.30
CA GLY A 315 -13.90 -1.52 4.45
C GLY A 315 -14.87 -2.03 5.52
N THR A 316 -15.25 -1.16 6.45
CA THR A 316 -16.17 -1.48 7.57
C THR A 316 -17.62 -1.64 7.15
#